data_AF-S4XMS7-F1
#
_entry.id   AF-S4XMS7-F1
#
_cell.length_a   1.000
_cell.length_b   1.000
_cell.length_c   1.000
_cell.angle_alpha   90.00
_cell.angle_beta   90.00
_cell.angle_gamma   90.00
#
_symmetry.space_group_name_H-M   'P 1'
#
loop_
_entity.id
_entity.type
_entity.pdbx_description
1 polymer ?
#
loop_
_entity_poly.entity_id
_entity_poly.type
_entity_poly.pdbx_seq_one_letter_code
_entity_poly.pdbx_strand_id
1 'polypeptide(L)'
;MIAWAPPGTSHIKDAVETPEDGRARYHEIARAAAKVAYDPELKPLFGGPRGRAETMALLLSIAYFESGYRRDVDLGLGKLARGSGVDSCLLQIRVGAGKTREGWSHEDLVSDREKCFRSGLALIRRSFGACRKQEARDRLSAYTRGRCIANDKHSRARIGRAQNVPRAPMTDDAVLASMPGGKAKPAPQAAPAAAGNDS
;
A
#
# COMPACT_ATOMS: atom_id res chain seq x y z
N MET A 1 12.27 -0.04 -2.20
CA MET A 1 11.93 -0.34 -3.61
C MET A 1 13.16 -0.70 -4.43
N ILE A 2 14.10 0.21 -4.68
CA ILE A 2 15.31 -0.05 -5.49
C ILE A 2 16.10 -1.28 -5.00
N ALA A 3 16.37 -1.36 -3.70
CA ALA A 3 17.05 -2.51 -3.10
C ALA A 3 16.27 -3.84 -3.17
N TRP A 4 14.98 -3.81 -3.52
CA TRP A 4 14.15 -5.02 -3.62
C TRP A 4 14.03 -5.52 -5.07
N ALA A 5 13.91 -4.60 -6.02
CA ALA A 5 13.86 -4.90 -7.44
C ALA A 5 14.62 -3.80 -8.20
N PRO A 6 15.92 -3.98 -8.49
CA PRO A 6 16.68 -3.02 -9.27
C PRO A 6 16.02 -2.75 -10.63
N PRO A 7 15.86 -1.48 -11.06
CA PRO A 7 15.27 -1.18 -12.36
C PRO A 7 16.18 -1.62 -13.52
N GLY A 8 15.57 -1.93 -14.66
CA GLY A 8 16.28 -2.30 -15.90
C GLY A 8 16.69 -3.77 -16.03
N THR A 9 16.25 -4.66 -15.14
CA THR A 9 16.69 -6.08 -15.11
C THR A 9 15.66 -7.08 -15.66
N SER A 10 14.76 -6.68 -16.56
CA SER A 10 13.69 -7.55 -17.06
C SER A 10 14.03 -8.26 -18.37
N HIS A 11 13.60 -9.52 -18.52
CA HIS A 11 13.63 -10.26 -19.79
C HIS A 11 12.31 -10.16 -20.58
N ILE A 12 11.27 -9.59 -19.97
CA ILE A 12 9.97 -9.40 -20.63
C ILE A 12 10.05 -8.14 -21.46
N LYS A 13 9.88 -8.26 -22.78
CA LYS A 13 10.04 -7.17 -23.76
C LYS A 13 9.33 -5.88 -23.34
N ASP A 14 8.06 -5.95 -22.96
CA ASP A 14 7.26 -4.77 -22.59
C ASP A 14 7.65 -4.16 -21.23
N ALA A 15 8.41 -4.91 -20.44
CA ALA A 15 8.88 -4.50 -19.12
C ALA A 15 10.32 -3.97 -19.13
N VAL A 16 11.03 -4.03 -20.27
CA VAL A 16 12.36 -3.47 -20.41
C VAL A 16 12.27 -1.94 -20.36
N GLU A 17 13.12 -1.34 -19.56
CA GLU A 17 13.32 0.11 -19.43
C GLU A 17 14.76 0.38 -19.02
N THR A 18 15.22 1.61 -19.18
CA THR A 18 16.55 1.98 -18.66
C THR A 18 16.54 2.03 -17.13
N PRO A 19 17.69 1.82 -16.46
CA PRO A 19 17.77 2.01 -15.01
C PRO A 19 17.31 3.40 -14.56
N GLU A 20 17.59 4.43 -15.35
CA GLU A 20 17.20 5.82 -15.12
C GLU A 20 15.67 6.00 -15.15
N ASP A 21 15.03 5.53 -16.22
CA ASP A 21 13.56 5.58 -16.37
C ASP A 21 12.86 4.79 -15.26
N GLY A 22 13.39 3.61 -14.93
CA GLY A 22 12.85 2.80 -13.85
C GLY A 22 12.98 3.45 -12.47
N ARG A 23 14.07 4.18 -12.19
CA ARG A 23 14.20 4.99 -10.97
C ARG A 23 13.16 6.11 -10.93
N ALA A 24 12.96 6.83 -12.03
CA ALA A 24 11.95 7.88 -12.12
C ALA A 24 10.54 7.30 -11.91
N ARG A 25 10.23 6.16 -12.53
CA ARG A 25 8.95 5.45 -12.35
C ARG A 25 8.74 4.98 -10.92
N TYR A 26 9.79 4.47 -10.26
CA TYR A 26 9.72 4.08 -8.84
C TYR A 26 9.42 5.28 -7.94
N HIS A 27 9.93 6.47 -8.27
CA HIS A 27 9.55 7.69 -7.56
C HIS A 27 8.07 8.00 -7.70
N GLU A 28 7.49 7.87 -8.89
CA GLU A 28 6.04 8.08 -9.10
C GLU A 28 5.19 7.03 -8.37
N ILE A 29 5.63 5.77 -8.34
CA ILE A 29 4.98 4.71 -7.55
C ILE A 29 5.02 5.05 -6.05
N ALA A 30 6.19 5.43 -5.53
CA ALA A 30 6.35 5.81 -4.13
C ALA A 30 5.50 7.04 -3.77
N ARG A 31 5.43 8.04 -4.66
CA ARG A 31 4.58 9.23 -4.51
C ARG A 31 3.10 8.85 -4.44
N ALA A 32 2.62 8.00 -5.34
CA ALA A 32 1.22 7.56 -5.33
C ALA A 32 0.88 6.76 -4.06
N ALA A 33 1.76 5.84 -3.63
CA ALA A 33 1.58 5.10 -2.39
C ALA A 33 1.57 6.03 -1.16
N ALA A 34 2.44 7.04 -1.13
CA ALA A 34 2.49 8.03 -0.06
C ALA A 34 1.19 8.85 0.00
N LYS A 35 0.71 9.35 -1.15
CA LYS A 35 -0.56 10.09 -1.21
C LYS A 35 -1.73 9.28 -0.64
N VAL A 36 -1.81 7.99 -0.95
CA VAL A 36 -2.88 7.11 -0.41
C VAL A 36 -2.68 6.83 1.08
N ALA A 37 -1.46 6.51 1.51
CA ALA A 37 -1.19 6.19 2.92
C ALA A 37 -1.36 7.40 3.86
N TYR A 38 -1.09 8.60 3.35
CA TYR A 38 -1.18 9.87 4.09
C TYR A 38 -2.44 10.68 3.81
N ASP A 39 -3.38 10.16 3.00
CA ASP A 39 -4.69 10.79 2.82
C ASP A 39 -5.43 10.88 4.17
N PRO A 40 -5.79 12.09 4.64
CA PRO A 40 -6.49 12.27 5.91
C PRO A 40 -7.87 11.58 5.95
N GLU A 41 -8.53 11.43 4.79
CA GLU A 41 -9.85 10.79 4.67
C GLU A 41 -9.75 9.26 4.72
N LEU A 42 -8.55 8.71 4.54
CA LEU A 42 -8.30 7.28 4.63
C LEU A 42 -7.74 6.91 6.00
N LYS A 43 -8.46 6.05 6.71
CA LYS A 43 -7.98 5.45 7.94
C LYS A 43 -6.78 4.52 7.62
N PRO A 44 -5.60 4.69 8.26
CA PRO A 44 -4.50 3.77 8.09
C PRO A 44 -4.87 2.35 8.52
N LEU A 45 -4.13 1.38 8.02
CA LEU A 45 -4.33 -0.03 8.38
C LEU A 45 -3.82 -0.30 9.80
N PHE A 46 -2.68 0.31 10.15
CA PHE A 46 -2.06 0.20 11.46
C PHE A 46 -2.33 1.45 12.30
N GLY A 47 -2.29 1.29 13.63
CA GLY A 47 -2.40 2.39 14.59
C GLY A 47 -1.04 2.90 15.05
N GLY A 48 -1.06 3.83 16.01
CA GLY A 48 0.15 4.37 16.61
C GLY A 48 0.79 5.52 15.81
N PRO A 49 1.92 6.08 16.30
CA PRO A 49 2.53 7.30 15.75
C PRO A 49 3.17 7.13 14.37
N ARG A 50 3.18 5.90 13.82
CA ARG A 50 3.75 5.55 12.51
C ARG A 50 2.80 4.66 11.69
N GLY A 51 1.52 4.59 12.05
CA GLY A 51 0.55 3.70 11.41
C GLY A 51 0.39 3.94 9.90
N ARG A 52 0.50 5.18 9.43
CA ARG A 52 0.48 5.56 8.00
C ARG A 52 1.77 5.15 7.31
N ALA A 53 2.93 5.43 7.89
CA ALA A 53 4.21 4.95 7.37
C ALA A 53 4.25 3.41 7.25
N GLU A 54 3.76 2.68 8.26
CA GLU A 54 3.66 1.21 8.23
C GLU A 54 2.65 0.73 7.17
N THR A 55 1.55 1.47 6.99
CA THR A 55 0.56 1.18 5.93
C THR A 55 1.19 1.34 4.55
N MET A 56 1.95 2.41 4.33
CA MET A 56 2.70 2.64 3.09
C MET A 56 3.72 1.53 2.84
N ALA A 57 4.50 1.15 3.86
CA ALA A 57 5.48 0.07 3.76
C ALA A 57 4.82 -1.26 3.37
N LEU A 58 3.64 -1.57 3.91
CA LEU A 58 2.88 -2.75 3.52
C LEU A 58 2.38 -2.66 2.08
N LEU A 59 1.81 -1.53 1.65
CA LEU A 59 1.35 -1.34 0.27
C LEU A 59 2.49 -1.57 -0.73
N LEU A 60 3.65 -0.98 -0.48
CA LEU A 60 4.83 -1.17 -1.31
C LEU A 60 5.34 -2.61 -1.28
N SER A 61 5.37 -3.24 -0.10
CA SER A 61 5.76 -4.65 0.03
C SER A 61 4.85 -5.57 -0.79
N ILE A 62 3.52 -5.36 -0.73
CA ILE A 62 2.57 -6.13 -1.54
C ILE A 62 2.83 -5.88 -3.02
N ALA A 63 2.94 -4.62 -3.45
CA ALA A 63 3.23 -4.29 -4.85
C ALA A 63 4.49 -4.99 -5.38
N TYR A 64 5.55 -5.12 -4.56
CA TYR A 64 6.73 -5.92 -4.89
C TYR A 64 6.39 -7.40 -5.12
N PHE A 65 5.66 -8.04 -4.20
CA PHE A 65 5.32 -9.45 -4.32
C PHE A 65 4.33 -9.76 -5.45
N GLU A 66 3.48 -8.81 -5.81
CA GLU A 66 2.48 -8.98 -6.87
C GLU A 66 3.03 -8.67 -8.27
N SER A 67 3.93 -7.70 -8.39
CA SER A 67 4.38 -7.21 -9.72
C SER A 67 5.89 -7.21 -9.93
N GLY A 68 6.69 -7.35 -8.87
CA GLY A 68 8.13 -7.05 -8.91
C GLY A 68 8.43 -5.61 -9.31
N TYR A 69 7.45 -4.70 -9.22
CA TYR A 69 7.44 -3.37 -9.83
C TYR A 69 7.74 -3.34 -11.33
N ARG A 70 7.48 -4.43 -12.06
CA ARG A 70 7.70 -4.49 -13.51
C ARG A 70 6.93 -3.38 -14.23
N ARG A 71 7.60 -2.76 -15.21
CA ARG A 71 7.03 -1.67 -16.01
C ARG A 71 5.76 -2.07 -16.74
N ASP A 72 5.72 -3.27 -17.31
CA ASP A 72 4.55 -3.72 -18.06
C ASP A 72 3.32 -3.90 -17.16
N VAL A 73 3.50 -4.42 -15.94
CA VAL A 73 2.42 -4.53 -14.95
C VAL A 73 1.93 -3.17 -14.47
N ASP A 74 2.86 -2.24 -14.22
CA ASP A 74 2.56 -0.86 -13.80
C ASP A 74 1.75 -0.11 -14.85
N LEU A 75 2.12 -0.25 -16.12
CA LEU A 75 1.54 0.47 -17.25
C LEU A 75 0.46 -0.31 -18.02
N GLY A 76 0.14 -1.55 -17.59
CA GLY A 76 -0.85 -2.39 -18.25
C GLY A 76 -0.46 -2.85 -19.67
N LEU A 77 0.83 -3.06 -19.93
CA LEU A 77 1.35 -3.38 -21.27
C LEU A 77 1.43 -4.89 -21.51
N GLY A 78 0.89 -5.33 -22.63
CA GLY A 78 0.99 -6.73 -23.04
C GLY A 78 0.17 -7.70 -22.17
N LYS A 79 0.19 -8.98 -22.56
CA LYS A 79 -0.64 -10.03 -21.93
C LYS A 79 -0.19 -10.38 -20.51
N LEU A 80 1.11 -10.20 -20.22
CA LEU A 80 1.72 -10.58 -18.93
C LEU A 80 1.51 -9.55 -17.82
N ALA A 81 0.91 -8.39 -18.12
CA ALA A 81 0.61 -7.35 -17.13
C ALA A 81 -0.57 -7.70 -16.21
N ARG A 82 -1.46 -8.61 -16.65
CA ARG A 82 -2.76 -8.89 -16.00
C ARG A 82 -2.81 -10.18 -15.19
N GLY A 83 -1.67 -10.73 -14.79
CA GLY A 83 -1.61 -11.98 -14.03
C GLY A 83 -2.32 -13.11 -14.77
N SER A 84 -3.47 -13.54 -14.26
CA SER A 84 -4.34 -14.56 -14.88
C SER A 84 -5.29 -14.01 -15.96
N GLY A 85 -5.12 -12.76 -16.38
CA GLY A 85 -5.98 -12.02 -17.30
C GLY A 85 -7.06 -11.17 -16.61
N VAL A 86 -7.33 -11.43 -15.33
CA VAL A 86 -8.39 -10.75 -14.55
C VAL A 86 -7.85 -9.78 -13.50
N ASP A 87 -6.53 -9.72 -13.34
CA ASP A 87 -5.85 -8.93 -12.33
C ASP A 87 -5.30 -7.62 -12.96
N SER A 88 -5.12 -6.57 -12.16
CA SER A 88 -4.75 -5.24 -12.65
C SER A 88 -3.73 -4.56 -11.75
N CYS A 89 -2.91 -3.70 -12.36
CA CYS A 89 -1.97 -2.79 -11.70
C CYS A 89 -0.95 -3.47 -10.79
N LEU A 90 -0.14 -2.66 -10.11
CA LEU A 90 0.98 -3.11 -9.25
C LEU A 90 0.56 -4.02 -8.09
N LEU A 91 -0.70 -3.91 -7.64
CA LEU A 91 -1.24 -4.71 -6.54
C LEU A 91 -1.99 -5.97 -7.04
N GLN A 92 -2.05 -6.20 -8.35
CA GLN A 92 -2.76 -7.33 -8.98
C GLN A 92 -4.20 -7.46 -8.45
N ILE A 93 -4.94 -6.36 -8.51
CA ILE A 93 -6.33 -6.29 -8.06
C ILE A 93 -7.20 -7.06 -9.05
N ARG A 94 -7.91 -8.08 -8.55
CA ARG A 94 -8.86 -8.84 -9.35
C ARG A 94 -10.09 -7.99 -9.69
N VAL A 95 -10.22 -7.62 -10.96
CA VAL A 95 -11.33 -6.84 -11.52
C VAL A 95 -12.25 -7.72 -12.38
N GLY A 96 -11.73 -8.76 -13.03
CA GLY A 96 -12.52 -9.67 -13.87
C GLY A 96 -13.03 -9.00 -15.14
N ALA A 97 -14.31 -9.18 -15.47
CA ALA A 97 -14.97 -8.48 -16.58
C ALA A 97 -15.64 -7.16 -16.15
N GLY A 98 -15.54 -6.81 -14.86
CA GLY A 98 -16.30 -5.73 -14.24
C GLY A 98 -15.45 -4.53 -13.86
N LYS A 99 -15.78 -3.97 -12.70
CA LYS A 99 -15.12 -2.82 -12.07
C LYS A 99 -14.82 -3.13 -10.62
N THR A 100 -13.88 -2.41 -10.03
CA THR A 100 -13.71 -2.43 -8.56
C THR A 100 -14.98 -1.93 -7.86
N ARG A 101 -15.04 -2.09 -6.54
CA ARG A 101 -16.14 -1.53 -5.72
C ARG A 101 -16.23 -0.01 -5.87
N GLU A 102 -15.11 0.64 -6.14
CA GLU A 102 -15.01 2.08 -6.37
C GLU A 102 -15.46 2.49 -7.79
N GLY A 103 -15.78 1.53 -8.66
CA GLY A 103 -16.25 1.79 -10.03
C GLY A 103 -15.14 1.93 -11.07
N TRP A 104 -13.91 1.50 -10.76
CA TRP A 104 -12.75 1.61 -11.65
C TRP A 104 -12.53 0.36 -12.50
N SER A 105 -12.29 0.55 -13.79
CA SER A 105 -11.94 -0.53 -14.73
C SER A 105 -10.46 -0.92 -14.64
N HIS A 106 -10.02 -1.85 -15.50
CA HIS A 106 -8.60 -2.17 -15.65
C HIS A 106 -7.78 -0.93 -16.06
N GLU A 107 -8.29 -0.19 -17.05
CA GLU A 107 -7.67 1.00 -17.64
C GLU A 107 -7.53 2.10 -16.60
N ASP A 108 -8.56 2.31 -15.77
CA ASP A 108 -8.51 3.25 -14.65
C ASP A 108 -7.36 2.93 -13.68
N LEU A 109 -7.17 1.65 -13.32
CA LEU A 109 -6.19 1.24 -12.32
C LEU A 109 -4.74 1.31 -12.82
N VAL A 110 -4.50 1.12 -14.13
CA VAL A 110 -3.15 1.20 -14.71
C VAL A 110 -2.78 2.62 -15.15
N SER A 111 -3.78 3.45 -15.49
CA SER A 111 -3.54 4.87 -15.83
C SER A 111 -3.37 5.75 -14.60
N ASP A 112 -3.91 5.35 -13.44
CA ASP A 112 -3.82 6.08 -12.18
C ASP A 112 -3.38 5.17 -11.02
N ARG A 113 -2.11 5.35 -10.60
CA ARG A 113 -1.51 4.59 -9.51
C ARG A 113 -2.20 4.85 -8.17
N GLU A 114 -2.78 6.03 -7.96
CA GLU A 114 -3.52 6.31 -6.72
C GLU A 114 -4.78 5.46 -6.65
N LYS A 115 -5.51 5.29 -7.76
CA LYS A 115 -6.64 4.36 -7.83
C LYS A 115 -6.22 2.93 -7.51
N CYS A 116 -5.10 2.46 -8.09
CA CYS A 116 -4.52 1.16 -7.76
C CYS A 116 -4.30 1.01 -6.24
N PHE A 117 -3.58 1.95 -5.62
CA PHE A 117 -3.29 1.88 -4.19
C PHE A 117 -4.53 2.04 -3.30
N ARG A 118 -5.51 2.88 -3.67
CA ARG A 118 -6.78 3.04 -2.94
C ARG A 118 -7.59 1.74 -2.94
N SER A 119 -7.83 1.13 -4.10
CA SER A 119 -8.56 -0.15 -4.18
C SER A 119 -7.79 -1.28 -3.48
N GLY A 120 -6.45 -1.28 -3.58
CA GLY A 120 -5.60 -2.22 -2.85
C GLY A 120 -5.74 -2.09 -1.35
N LEU A 121 -5.64 -0.87 -0.81
CA LEU A 121 -5.83 -0.59 0.62
C LEU A 121 -7.22 -1.02 1.09
N ALA A 122 -8.28 -0.76 0.30
CA ALA A 122 -9.63 -1.21 0.63
C ALA A 122 -9.74 -2.74 0.72
N LEU A 123 -9.12 -3.48 -0.20
CA LEU A 123 -9.05 -4.96 -0.15
C LEU A 123 -8.26 -5.46 1.06
N ILE A 124 -7.10 -4.86 1.35
CA ILE A 124 -6.27 -5.23 2.50
C ILE A 124 -7.03 -5.02 3.81
N ARG A 125 -7.73 -3.89 3.96
CA ARG A 125 -8.58 -3.62 5.12
C ARG A 125 -9.68 -4.66 5.28
N ARG A 126 -10.33 -5.07 4.18
CA ARG A 126 -11.31 -6.17 4.19
C ARG A 126 -10.67 -7.49 4.66
N SER A 127 -9.48 -7.82 4.17
CA SER A 127 -8.74 -9.00 4.62
C SER A 127 -8.44 -8.95 6.12
N PHE A 128 -7.95 -7.82 6.61
CA PHE A 128 -7.63 -7.65 8.02
C PHE A 128 -8.86 -7.75 8.92
N GLY A 129 -9.99 -7.21 8.48
CA GLY A 129 -11.27 -7.35 9.18
C GLY A 129 -11.79 -8.79 9.19
N ALA A 130 -11.81 -9.46 8.03
CA ALA A 130 -12.27 -10.83 7.89
C ALA A 130 -11.41 -11.81 8.71
N CYS A 131 -10.08 -11.62 8.70
CA CYS A 131 -9.13 -12.48 9.40
C CYS A 131 -8.72 -11.94 10.77
N ARG A 132 -9.54 -11.10 11.43
CA ARG A 132 -9.20 -10.47 12.71
C ARG A 132 -8.84 -11.42 13.85
N LYS A 133 -9.32 -12.67 13.80
CA LYS A 133 -9.02 -13.73 14.78
C LYS A 133 -7.63 -14.36 14.59
N GLN A 134 -6.96 -14.10 13.48
CA GLN A 134 -5.62 -14.59 13.20
C GLN A 134 -4.55 -13.68 13.81
N GLU A 135 -3.33 -14.21 13.96
CA GLU A 135 -2.14 -13.42 14.27
C GLU A 135 -1.99 -12.29 13.24
N ALA A 136 -1.46 -11.14 13.66
CA ALA A 136 -1.34 -9.96 12.81
C ALA A 136 -0.64 -10.26 11.46
N ARG A 137 0.38 -11.13 11.48
CA ARG A 137 1.13 -11.52 10.28
C ARG A 137 0.38 -12.45 9.33
N ASP A 138 -0.77 -12.98 9.72
CA ASP A 138 -1.65 -13.85 8.92
C ASP A 138 -2.95 -13.13 8.50
N ARG A 139 -3.12 -11.85 8.86
CA ARG A 139 -4.34 -11.09 8.54
C ARG A 139 -4.47 -10.70 7.07
N LEU A 140 -3.41 -10.87 6.27
CA LEU A 140 -3.43 -10.68 4.83
C LEU A 140 -3.84 -11.96 4.06
N SER A 141 -4.09 -13.09 4.74
CA SER A 141 -4.42 -14.37 4.08
C SER A 141 -5.64 -14.30 3.17
N ALA A 142 -6.68 -13.55 3.52
CA ALA A 142 -7.85 -13.41 2.66
C ALA A 142 -7.54 -12.60 1.38
N TYR A 143 -6.61 -11.63 1.45
CA TYR A 143 -6.11 -10.94 0.26
C TYR A 143 -5.31 -11.88 -0.65
N THR A 144 -4.38 -12.65 -0.09
CA THR A 144 -3.44 -13.49 -0.86
C THR A 144 -4.04 -14.81 -1.33
N ARG A 145 -5.00 -15.37 -0.58
CA ARG A 145 -5.51 -16.74 -0.77
C ARG A 145 -7.03 -16.82 -0.87
N GLY A 146 -7.75 -15.71 -0.69
CA GLY A 146 -9.22 -15.68 -0.67
C GLY A 146 -9.87 -16.28 0.58
N ARG A 147 -9.08 -16.71 1.59
CA ARG A 147 -9.57 -17.27 2.85
C ARG A 147 -8.60 -17.03 4.01
N CYS A 148 -9.07 -17.07 5.25
CA CYS A 148 -8.21 -16.92 6.42
C CYS A 148 -7.46 -18.22 6.71
N ILE A 149 -6.13 -18.16 6.68
CA ILE A 149 -5.23 -19.29 6.90
C ILE A 149 -4.26 -18.89 8.02
N ALA A 150 -4.16 -19.72 9.06
CA ALA A 150 -3.14 -19.58 10.10
C ALA A 150 -1.77 -19.98 9.55
N ASN A 151 -0.70 -19.28 9.96
CA ASN A 151 0.65 -19.49 9.44
C ASN A 151 0.76 -19.35 7.92
N ASP A 152 0.03 -18.42 7.29
CA ASP A 152 0.09 -18.23 5.84
C ASP A 152 1.42 -17.62 5.41
N LYS A 153 2.26 -18.43 4.75
CA LYS A 153 3.56 -17.99 4.23
C LYS A 153 3.45 -16.76 3.32
N HIS A 154 2.36 -16.61 2.56
CA HIS A 154 2.20 -15.49 1.62
C HIS A 154 1.92 -14.17 2.34
N SER A 155 1.01 -14.18 3.32
CA SER A 155 0.74 -13.08 4.25
C SER A 155 2.00 -12.70 5.04
N ARG A 156 2.65 -13.69 5.67
CA ARG A 156 3.82 -13.47 6.53
C ARG A 156 5.02 -12.89 5.79
N ALA A 157 5.22 -13.26 4.52
CA ALA A 157 6.29 -12.72 3.68
C ALA A 157 6.07 -11.23 3.35
N ARG A 158 4.84 -10.84 2.99
CA ARG A 158 4.47 -9.45 2.67
C ARG A 158 4.56 -8.56 3.90
N ILE A 159 3.97 -9.00 5.02
CA ILE A 159 4.01 -8.24 6.28
C ILE A 159 5.44 -8.20 6.84
N GLY A 160 6.16 -9.32 6.84
CA GLY A 160 7.53 -9.39 7.32
C GLY A 160 8.48 -8.47 6.54
N ARG A 161 8.38 -8.44 5.22
CA ARG A 161 9.17 -7.49 4.40
C ARG A 161 8.86 -6.03 4.75
N ALA A 162 7.59 -5.69 4.98
CA ALA A 162 7.20 -4.34 5.39
C ALA A 162 7.77 -3.96 6.78
N GLN A 163 7.75 -4.90 7.73
CA GLN A 163 8.26 -4.70 9.09
C GLN A 163 9.79 -4.55 9.16
N ASN A 164 10.51 -5.14 8.20
CA ASN A 164 11.97 -5.09 8.13
C ASN A 164 12.50 -3.85 7.38
N VAL A 165 11.64 -2.96 6.89
CA VAL A 165 12.07 -1.69 6.31
C VAL A 165 12.62 -0.78 7.41
N PRO A 166 13.77 -0.12 7.22
CA PRO A 166 14.23 0.93 8.12
C PRO A 166 13.13 1.95 8.38
N ARG A 167 12.81 2.19 9.65
CA ARG A 167 11.73 3.10 10.02
C ARG A 167 12.12 4.52 9.65
N ALA A 168 11.15 5.26 9.11
CA ALA A 168 11.31 6.70 8.92
C ALA A 168 11.61 7.37 10.28
N PRO A 169 12.53 8.35 10.33
CA PRO A 169 12.88 9.02 11.58
C PRO A 169 11.68 9.80 12.14
N MET A 170 10.83 10.34 11.27
CA MET A 170 9.66 11.14 11.62
C MET A 170 8.44 10.29 12.04
N THR A 171 7.56 10.88 12.85
CA THR A 171 6.20 10.36 13.11
C THR A 171 5.25 10.79 11.99
N ASP A 172 4.10 10.12 11.88
CA ASP A 172 3.08 10.47 10.88
C ASP A 172 2.59 11.91 11.06
N ASP A 173 2.42 12.38 12.31
CA ASP A 173 2.00 13.76 12.60
C ASP A 173 3.02 14.79 12.09
N ALA A 174 4.31 14.51 12.27
CA ALA A 174 5.37 15.37 11.77
C ALA A 174 5.43 15.40 10.24
N VAL A 175 5.14 14.27 9.58
CA VAL A 175 5.04 14.21 8.11
C VAL A 175 3.83 14.99 7.62
N LEU A 176 2.65 14.79 8.23
CA LEU A 176 1.44 15.52 7.84
C LEU A 176 1.58 17.03 8.03
N ALA A 177 2.26 17.47 9.08
CA ALA A 177 2.54 18.89 9.33
C ALA A 177 3.48 19.53 8.29
N SER A 178 4.33 18.74 7.62
CA SER A 178 5.26 19.24 6.60
C SER A 178 4.71 19.16 5.16
N MET A 179 3.57 18.50 4.95
CA MET A 179 2.94 18.40 3.64
C MET A 179 2.27 19.72 3.24
N PRO A 180 2.34 20.14 1.95
CA PRO A 180 1.66 21.34 1.47
C PRO A 180 0.15 21.27 1.76
N GLY A 181 -0.38 22.25 2.48
CA GLY A 181 -1.80 22.30 2.87
C GLY A 181 -2.17 21.50 4.13
N GLY A 182 -1.20 20.92 4.83
CA GLY A 182 -1.43 20.29 6.13
C GLY A 182 -1.86 21.32 7.17
N LYS A 183 -3.15 21.36 7.52
CA LYS A 183 -3.57 22.01 8.77
C LYS A 183 -3.03 21.18 9.92
N ALA A 184 -2.04 21.71 10.64
CA ALA A 184 -1.58 21.09 11.87
C ALA A 184 -2.79 20.81 12.76
N LYS A 185 -2.94 19.56 13.19
CA LYS A 185 -3.95 19.24 14.20
C LYS A 185 -3.61 20.09 15.43
N PRO A 186 -4.54 20.92 15.95
CA PRO A 186 -4.25 21.73 17.11
C PRO A 186 -3.75 20.80 18.22
N ALA A 187 -2.67 21.22 18.89
CA ALA A 187 -2.11 20.48 20.01
C ALA A 187 -3.26 20.12 20.97
N PRO A 188 -3.29 18.88 21.50
CA PRO A 188 -4.32 18.51 22.47
C PRO A 188 -4.27 19.55 23.59
N GLN A 189 -5.36 20.33 23.74
CA GLN A 189 -5.47 21.29 24.82
C GLN A 189 -5.32 20.50 26.11
N ALA A 190 -4.38 20.91 26.95
CA ALA A 190 -4.20 20.31 28.27
C ALA A 190 -5.57 20.29 28.95
N ALA A 191 -6.03 19.10 29.34
CA ALA A 191 -7.28 18.98 30.07
C ALA A 191 -7.20 19.93 31.27
N PRO A 192 -8.22 20.76 31.52
CA PRO A 192 -8.23 21.63 32.69
C PRO A 192 -8.00 20.75 33.93
N ALA A 193 -7.06 21.16 34.78
CA ALA A 193 -6.76 20.46 36.02
C ALA A 193 -8.07 20.22 36.77
N ALA A 194 -8.35 18.95 37.10
CA ALA A 194 -9.53 18.60 37.86
C ALA A 194 -9.51 19.41 39.16
N ALA A 195 -10.53 20.24 39.36
CA ALA A 195 -10.71 20.98 40.61
C ALA A 195 -10.78 19.95 41.75
N GLY A 196 -9.88 20.06 42.72
CA GLY A 196 -9.88 19.22 43.91
C GLY A 196 -11.20 19.38 44.64
N ASN A 197 -11.84 18.25 44.94
CA ASN A 197 -12.94 18.22 45.89
C ASN A 197 -12.34 18.18 47.30
N ASP A 198 -12.31 19.34 47.94
CA ASP A 198 -12.21 19.42 49.40
C ASP A 198 -13.62 19.23 49.97
N SER A 199 -13.86 18.09 50.60
CA SER A 199 -15.02 17.81 51.49
C SER A 199 -14.66 16.73 52.49
#